data_AF-A0A965FCT7-F1
#
_entry.id   AF-A0A965FCT7-F1
#
_cell.length_a   1.000
_cell.length_b   1.000
_cell.length_c   1.000
_cell.angle_alpha   90.00
_cell.angle_beta   90.00
_cell.angle_gamma   90.00
#
_symmetry.space_group_name_H-M   'P 1'
#
loop_
_entity.id
_entity.type
_entity.pdbx_description
1 polymer ?
#
loop_
_entity_poly.entity_id
_entity_poly.type
_entity_poly.pdbx_seq_one_letter_code
_entity_poly.pdbx_strand_id
1 'polypeptide(L)'
;MMRAPQNLAMDAASYMLDAAQRSFLFWDTMREAGNNFVSHEQAGCPPVLIFDFETVVDGRKLKRPVNYALVRITPPEDMPPSN
;
A
#
# COMPACT_ATOMS: atom_id res chain seq x y z
N MET A 1 6.67 23.46 -38.20
CA MET A 1 6.13 24.83 -37.97
C MET A 1 6.58 25.27 -36.59
N MET A 2 7.49 26.25 -36.49
CA MET A 2 8.06 26.70 -35.21
C MET A 2 7.04 27.59 -34.49
N ARG A 3 6.67 27.26 -33.24
CA ARG A 3 5.76 28.08 -32.43
C ARG A 3 6.43 29.42 -32.11
N ALA A 4 5.66 30.51 -32.16
CA ALA A 4 6.14 31.84 -31.80
C ALA A 4 6.60 31.90 -30.32
N PRO A 5 7.62 32.70 -29.96
CA PRO A 5 8.23 32.69 -28.63
C PRO A 5 7.25 33.04 -27.50
N GLN A 6 6.26 33.90 -27.74
CA GLN A 6 5.18 34.17 -26.79
C GLN A 6 4.36 32.91 -26.42
N ASN A 7 4.24 31.97 -27.36
CA ASN A 7 3.52 30.71 -27.11
C ASN A 7 4.36 29.79 -26.21
N LEU A 8 5.69 29.83 -26.29
CA LEU A 8 6.58 29.04 -25.43
C LEU A 8 6.54 29.49 -23.97
N ALA A 9 6.48 30.81 -23.73
CA ALA A 9 6.36 31.34 -22.38
C ALA A 9 5.02 30.95 -21.72
N MET A 10 3.92 31.02 -22.48
CA MET A 10 2.61 30.57 -22.02
C MET A 10 2.58 29.05 -21.79
N ASP A 11 3.11 28.25 -22.72
CA ASP A 11 3.22 26.80 -22.59
C ASP A 11 4.02 26.41 -21.34
N ALA A 12 5.14 27.11 -21.07
CA ALA A 12 5.95 26.88 -19.88
C ALA A 12 5.18 27.22 -18.59
N ALA A 13 4.46 28.34 -18.55
CA ALA A 13 3.64 28.71 -17.41
C ALA A 13 2.51 27.69 -17.15
N SER A 14 1.82 27.24 -18.21
CA SER A 14 0.81 26.19 -18.11
C SER A 14 1.38 24.87 -17.59
N TYR A 15 2.57 24.48 -18.05
CA TYR A 15 3.26 23.30 -17.56
C TYR A 15 3.65 23.43 -16.08
N MET A 16 4.18 24.58 -15.65
CA MET A 16 4.55 24.80 -14.25
C MET A 16 3.33 24.73 -13.33
N LEU A 17 2.20 25.29 -13.76
CA LEU A 17 0.94 25.21 -12.99
C LEU A 17 0.50 23.74 -12.82
N ASP A 18 0.46 22.98 -13.92
CA ASP A 18 0.09 21.57 -13.93
C ASP A 18 1.06 20.72 -13.09
N ALA A 19 2.37 20.97 -13.19
CA ALA A 19 3.38 20.31 -12.36
C ALA A 19 3.19 20.62 -10.87
N ALA A 20 2.86 21.86 -10.50
CA ALA A 20 2.58 22.24 -9.11
C ALA A 20 1.32 21.53 -8.59
N GLN A 21 0.24 21.52 -9.37
CA GLN A 21 -1.00 20.82 -9.03
C GLN A 21 -0.77 19.32 -8.78
N ARG A 22 -0.06 18.64 -9.70
CA ARG A 22 0.30 17.23 -9.51
C ARG A 22 1.22 16.99 -8.32
N SER A 23 2.14 17.91 -8.05
CA SER A 23 3.02 17.83 -6.88
C SER A 23 2.24 17.90 -5.58
N PHE A 24 1.24 18.79 -5.49
CA PHE A 24 0.35 18.85 -4.33
C PHE A 24 -0.43 17.55 -4.12
N LEU A 25 -1.07 17.01 -5.16
CA LEU A 25 -1.80 15.74 -5.07
C LEU A 25 -0.87 14.57 -4.67
N PHE A 26 0.34 14.54 -5.22
CA PHE A 26 1.34 13.54 -4.89
C PHE A 26 1.76 13.62 -3.42
N TRP A 27 2.07 14.81 -2.91
CA TRP A 27 2.43 14.99 -1.51
C TRP A 27 1.29 14.67 -0.56
N ASP A 28 0.05 14.99 -0.92
CA ASP A 28 -1.11 14.62 -0.12
C ASP A 28 -1.30 13.11 -0.05
N THR A 29 -1.19 12.41 -1.19
CA THR A 29 -1.23 10.94 -1.25
C THR A 29 -0.13 10.31 -0.39
N MET A 30 1.09 10.83 -0.47
CA MET A 30 2.22 10.34 0.34
C MET A 30 2.01 10.57 1.84
N ARG A 31 1.45 11.73 2.22
CA ARG A 31 1.06 12.04 3.60
C ARG A 31 0.03 11.04 4.12
N GLU A 32 -1.01 10.76 3.34
CA GLU A 32 -2.05 9.78 3.70
C GLU A 32 -1.50 8.37 3.84
N ALA A 33 -0.66 7.93 2.89
CA ALA A 33 0.02 6.64 2.97
C ALA A 33 0.88 6.53 4.23
N GLY A 34 1.62 7.58 4.59
CA GLY A 34 2.40 7.64 5.83
C GLY A 34 1.53 7.57 7.07
N ASN A 35 0.43 8.33 7.11
CA ASN A 35 -0.53 8.29 8.23
C ASN A 35 -1.14 6.90 8.40
N ASN A 36 -1.50 6.23 7.30
CA ASN A 36 -2.02 4.86 7.31
C ASN A 36 -0.97 3.85 7.81
N PHE A 37 0.30 4.03 7.46
CA PHE A 37 1.38 3.19 7.97
C PHE A 37 1.54 3.36 9.48
N VAL A 38 1.58 4.60 9.98
CA VAL A 38 1.70 4.87 11.43
C VAL A 38 0.51 4.31 12.20
N SER A 39 -0.72 4.46 11.69
CA SER A 39 -1.91 3.88 12.33
C SER A 39 -1.89 2.35 12.33
N HIS A 40 -1.42 1.73 11.24
CA HIS A 40 -1.25 0.28 11.13
C HIS A 40 -0.18 -0.26 12.09
N GLU A 41 0.95 0.46 12.23
CA GLU A 41 2.01 0.12 13.17
C GLU A 41 1.51 0.23 14.63
N GLN A 42 0.80 1.31 14.96
CA GLN A 42 0.17 1.49 16.29
C GLN A 42 -0.88 0.43 16.60
N ALA A 43 -1.56 -0.11 15.59
CA ALA A 43 -2.48 -1.23 15.71
C ALA A 43 -1.78 -2.59 15.88
N GLY A 44 -0.45 -2.64 15.93
CA GLY A 44 0.33 -3.86 16.11
C GLY A 44 0.57 -4.65 14.82
N CYS A 45 0.54 -3.98 13.66
CA CYS A 45 0.69 -4.59 12.33
C CYS A 45 -0.30 -5.74 12.10
N PRO A 46 -1.63 -5.47 12.13
CA PRO A 46 -2.62 -6.50 11.90
C PRO A 46 -2.39 -7.17 10.53
N PRO A 47 -2.58 -8.50 10.44
CA PRO A 47 -2.35 -9.22 9.19
C PRO A 47 -3.26 -8.69 8.07
N VAL A 48 -2.72 -8.64 6.84
CA VAL A 48 -3.46 -8.17 5.65
C VAL A 48 -4.60 -9.14 5.28
N LEU A 49 -4.44 -10.42 5.62
CA LEU A 49 -5.49 -11.42 5.47
C LEU A 49 -6.53 -11.24 6.58
N ILE A 50 -7.76 -10.91 6.18
CA ILE A 50 -8.91 -10.69 7.06
C ILE A 50 -9.55 -11.96 7.62
N PHE A 51 -8.92 -13.13 7.38
CA PHE A 51 -9.45 -14.41 7.84
C PHE A 51 -8.91 -14.76 9.21
N ASP A 52 -9.75 -15.31 10.07
CA ASP A 52 -9.28 -15.96 11.27
C ASP A 52 -8.42 -17.17 10.89
N PHE A 53 -7.30 -17.36 11.59
CA PHE A 53 -6.40 -18.47 11.34
C PHE A 53 -5.78 -18.98 12.63
N GLU A 54 -5.42 -20.25 12.61
CA GLU A 54 -4.55 -20.85 13.62
C GLU A 54 -3.16 -21.10 13.05
N THR A 55 -2.12 -20.90 13.87
CA THR A 55 -0.75 -21.23 13.46
C THR A 55 -0.50 -22.72 13.64
N VAL A 56 -0.25 -23.43 12.54
CA VAL A 56 0.11 -24.85 12.53
C VAL A 56 1.61 -25.03 12.76
N VAL A 57 2.45 -24.19 12.11
CA VAL A 57 3.91 -24.25 12.24
C VAL A 57 4.53 -22.86 12.38
N ASP A 58 5.15 -22.66 13.55
CA ASP A 58 6.19 -21.68 13.90
C ASP A 58 7.50 -21.78 13.10
N GLY A 59 7.64 -21.21 11.89
CA GLY A 59 8.89 -21.35 11.12
C GLY A 59 10.16 -20.86 11.82
N ARG A 60 10.04 -19.94 12.79
CA ARG A 60 11.16 -19.47 13.62
C ARG A 60 11.63 -20.54 14.62
N LYS A 61 10.78 -21.52 14.93
CA LYS A 61 11.02 -22.60 15.90
C LYS A 61 11.55 -23.89 15.25
N LEU A 62 11.70 -23.91 13.92
CA LEU A 62 12.25 -25.07 13.20
C LEU A 62 13.76 -25.22 13.45
N LYS A 63 14.26 -26.46 13.33
CA LYS A 63 15.71 -26.76 13.44
C LYS A 63 16.58 -25.85 12.57
N ARG A 64 16.08 -25.48 11.39
CA ARG A 64 16.63 -24.42 10.55
C ARG A 64 15.57 -23.32 10.43
N PRO A 65 15.69 -22.20 11.17
CA PRO A 65 14.68 -21.15 11.19
C PRO A 65 14.42 -20.54 9.80
N VAL A 66 13.16 -20.17 9.54
CA VAL A 66 12.71 -19.50 8.30
C VAL A 66 11.73 -18.37 8.62
N ASN A 67 11.59 -17.39 7.70
CA ASN A 67 10.72 -16.21 7.87
C ASN A 67 9.26 -16.43 7.40
N TYR A 68 8.74 -17.64 7.55
CA TYR A 68 7.37 -17.98 7.14
C TYR A 68 6.73 -18.87 8.18
N ALA A 69 5.41 -18.75 8.36
CA ALA A 69 4.62 -19.64 9.20
C ALA A 69 3.59 -20.38 8.35
N LEU A 70 3.30 -21.63 8.70
CA LEU A 70 2.16 -22.35 8.13
C LEU A 70 0.95 -22.08 9.01
N VAL A 71 -0.12 -21.54 8.42
CA VAL A 71 -1.37 -21.24 9.10
C VAL A 71 -2.53 -21.99 8.43
N ARG A 72 -3.51 -22.41 9.22
CA ARG A 72 -4.78 -22.94 8.74
C ARG A 72 -5.83 -21.86 8.90
N ILE A 73 -6.46 -21.46 7.80
CA ILE A 73 -7.58 -20.53 7.82
C ILE A 73 -8.79 -21.23 8.44
N THR A 74 -9.45 -20.55 9.38
CA THR A 74 -10.74 -20.96 9.93
C THR A 74 -11.83 -20.35 9.06
N PRO A 75 -12.55 -21.14 8.26
CA PRO A 75 -13.62 -20.62 7.42
C PRO A 75 -14.77 -20.08 8.30
N PRO A 76 -15.38 -18.94 7.93
CA PRO A 76 -16.57 -18.44 8.62
C PRO A 76 -17.75 -19.40 8.41
N GLU A 77 -18.71 -19.41 9.33
CA GLU A 77 -19.86 -20.35 9.32
C GLU A 77 -20.64 -20.31 7.99
N ASP A 78 -20.74 -19.13 7.38
CA ASP A 78 -21.47 -18.91 6.13
C ASP A 78 -20.71 -19.32 4.86
N MET A 79 -19.42 -19.71 4.97
CA MET A 79 -18.59 -20.10 3.83
C MET A 79 -17.76 -21.35 4.15
N PRO A 80 -18.39 -22.54 4.21
CA PRO A 80 -17.68 -23.78 4.47
C PRO A 80 -16.67 -24.09 3.35
N PRO A 81 -15.56 -24.78 3.66
CA PRO A 81 -14.53 -25.10 2.69
C PRO A 81 -15.09 -26.05 1.62
N SER A 82 -14.77 -25.80 0.36
CA SER A 82 -15.09 -26.72 -0.73
C SER A 82 -14.16 -27.94 -0.64
N ASN A 83 -14.72 -29.10 -0.35
CA ASN A 83 -14.03 -30.39 -0.39
C ASN A 83 -13.68 -30.81 -1.82
#